data_AF-A0A7C5KZA5-F1
#
_entry.id   AF-A0A7C5KZA5-F1
#
_cell.length_a   1.000
_cell.length_b   1.000
_cell.length_c   1.000
_cell.angle_alpha   90.00
_cell.angle_beta   90.00
_cell.angle_gamma   90.00
#
_symmetry.space_group_name_H-M   'P 1'
#
loop_
_entity.id
_entity.type
_entity.pdbx_description
1 polymer ?
#
loop_
_entity_poly.entity_id
_entity_poly.type
_entity_poly.pdbx_seq_one_letter_code
_entity_poly.pdbx_strand_id
1 'polypeptide(L)'
;KQSWNARFAMQRNKIVCGLSDAVIVIASGPERDAKGRMSGTFAAAKFALQRGIPLLVLEPTFLEIAAKGNTQLISRGGMSFSSFQDILAVLSETTSDLVPQRSSHQLSLFTPE
;
A
#
# COMPACT_ATOMS: atom_id res chain seq x y z
N LYS A 1 6.47 30.38 -4.35
CA LYS A 1 5.95 29.13 -4.98
C LYS A 1 7.04 28.08 -4.88
N GLN A 2 6.90 27.04 -4.05
CA GLN A 2 7.89 25.98 -3.98
C GLN A 2 7.79 25.08 -5.22
N SER A 3 8.94 24.67 -5.77
CA SER A 3 9.00 23.71 -6.88
C SER A 3 8.60 22.32 -6.39
N TRP A 4 7.80 21.61 -7.18
CA TRP A 4 7.47 20.21 -6.92
C TRP A 4 8.74 19.37 -6.72
N ASN A 5 8.81 18.64 -5.59
CA ASN A 5 9.93 17.76 -5.28
C ASN A 5 9.41 16.33 -5.06
N ALA A 6 9.78 15.42 -5.96
CA ALA A 6 9.39 14.02 -5.91
C ALA A 6 9.76 13.33 -4.59
N ARG A 7 10.80 13.79 -3.89
CA ARG A 7 11.20 13.25 -2.59
C ARG A 7 10.12 13.44 -1.51
N PHE A 8 9.42 14.57 -1.52
CA PHE A 8 8.34 14.83 -0.56
C PHE A 8 7.12 13.95 -0.85
N ALA A 9 6.79 13.73 -2.12
CA ALA A 9 5.73 12.79 -2.50
C ALA A 9 6.05 11.36 -2.03
N MET A 10 7.31 10.93 -2.16
CA MET A 10 7.77 9.62 -1.71
C MET A 10 7.76 9.49 -0.17
N GLN A 11 8.15 10.54 0.56
CA GLN A 11 8.07 10.57 2.02
C GLN A 11 6.62 10.46 2.50
N ARG A 12 5.71 11.22 1.88
CA ARG A 12 4.27 11.13 2.16
C ARG A 12 3.72 9.73 1.92
N ASN A 13 4.10 9.06 0.83
CA ASN A 13 3.63 7.70 0.54
C ASN A 13 4.01 6.71 1.65
N LYS A 14 5.20 6.85 2.25
CA LYS A 14 5.60 6.01 3.39
C LYS A 14 4.71 6.22 4.62
N ILE A 15 4.31 7.46 4.88
CA ILE A 15 3.39 7.78 5.98
C ILE A 15 2.02 7.16 5.71
N VAL A 16 1.49 7.32 4.49
CA VAL A 16 0.21 6.71 4.09
C VAL A 16 0.26 5.19 4.28
N CYS A 17 1.27 4.52 3.75
CA CYS A 17 1.43 3.08 3.93
C CYS A 17 1.55 2.71 5.41
N GLY A 18 2.40 3.40 6.17
CA GLY A 18 2.63 3.08 7.58
C GLY A 18 1.42 3.26 8.50
N LEU A 19 0.43 4.04 8.08
CA LEU A 19 -0.84 4.22 8.82
C LEU A 19 -1.97 3.31 8.31
N SER A 20 -1.74 2.54 7.24
CA SER A 20 -2.76 1.68 6.64
C SER A 20 -2.70 0.28 7.23
N ASP A 21 -3.87 -0.31 7.52
CA ASP A 21 -3.97 -1.72 7.92
C ASP A 21 -3.62 -2.67 6.76
N ALA A 22 -3.91 -2.26 5.53
CA ALA A 22 -3.53 -2.94 4.30
C ALA A 22 -3.31 -1.93 3.16
N VAL A 23 -2.52 -2.30 2.17
CA VAL A 23 -2.27 -1.49 0.96
C VAL A 23 -2.75 -2.24 -0.26
N ILE A 24 -3.55 -1.57 -1.10
CA ILE A 24 -4.07 -2.12 -2.35
C ILE A 24 -3.41 -1.39 -3.53
N VAL A 25 -2.87 -2.15 -4.48
CA VAL A 25 -2.25 -1.64 -5.71
C VAL A 25 -3.08 -2.06 -6.91
N ILE A 26 -3.70 -1.09 -7.58
CA ILE A 26 -4.44 -1.31 -8.82
C ILE A 26 -3.48 -1.40 -10.02
N ALA A 27 -2.61 -0.42 -10.18
CA ALA A 27 -1.63 -0.38 -11.25
C ALA A 27 -0.33 0.26 -10.78
N SER A 28 0.78 -0.37 -11.10
CA SER A 28 2.12 0.14 -10.81
C SER A 28 3.04 0.01 -12.01
N GLY A 29 3.81 1.06 -12.26
CA GLY A 29 4.99 0.97 -13.12
C GLY A 29 6.05 0.03 -12.53
N PRO A 30 7.03 -0.41 -13.33
CA PRO A 30 8.12 -1.25 -12.85
C PRO A 30 8.92 -0.55 -11.74
N GLU A 31 9.69 -1.31 -10.95
CA GLU A 31 10.54 -0.73 -9.90
C GLU A 31 11.41 0.41 -10.43
N ARG A 32 12.08 0.18 -11.56
CA ARG A 32 12.75 1.23 -12.33
C ARG A 32 12.33 1.15 -13.78
N ASP A 33 12.10 2.31 -14.39
CA ASP A 33 11.88 2.40 -15.83
C ASP A 33 13.21 2.36 -16.62
N ALA A 34 13.12 2.38 -17.95
CA ALA A 34 14.28 2.36 -18.83
C ALA A 34 15.24 3.56 -18.65
N LYS A 35 14.79 4.64 -17.99
CA LYS A 35 15.59 5.82 -17.65
C LYS A 35 16.09 5.78 -16.20
N GLY A 36 15.92 4.66 -15.51
CA GLY A 36 16.31 4.48 -14.10
C GLY A 36 15.40 5.16 -13.09
N ARG A 37 14.26 5.73 -13.50
CA ARG A 37 13.32 6.42 -12.60
C ARG A 37 12.51 5.40 -11.79
N MET A 38 12.37 5.65 -10.50
CA MET A 38 11.63 4.79 -9.57
C MET A 38 10.12 5.05 -9.64
N SER A 39 9.31 4.00 -9.72
CA SER A 39 7.84 4.12 -9.61
C SER A 39 7.45 4.45 -8.16
N GLY A 40 6.69 5.52 -7.95
CA GLY A 40 6.23 5.94 -6.63
C GLY A 40 5.27 4.92 -5.99
N THR A 41 4.40 4.33 -6.79
CA THR A 41 3.49 3.25 -6.36
C THR A 41 4.28 2.00 -6.01
N PHE A 42 5.27 1.63 -6.83
CA PHE A 42 6.11 0.45 -6.55
C PHE A 42 6.91 0.64 -5.26
N ALA A 43 7.48 1.82 -5.05
CA ALA A 43 8.25 2.11 -3.84
C ALA A 43 7.39 2.11 -2.57
N ALA A 44 6.14 2.58 -2.66
CA ALA A 44 5.18 2.53 -1.57
C ALA A 44 4.79 1.07 -1.24
N ALA A 45 4.46 0.28 -2.26
CA ALA A 45 4.13 -1.14 -2.13
C ALA A 45 5.30 -1.96 -1.58
N LYS A 46 6.52 -1.71 -2.05
CA LYS A 46 7.74 -2.32 -1.52
C LYS A 46 7.95 -1.96 -0.04
N PHE A 47 7.67 -0.72 0.34
CA PHE A 47 7.74 -0.31 1.75
C PHE A 47 6.70 -1.05 2.60
N ALA A 48 5.47 -1.23 2.10
CA ALA A 48 4.43 -2.00 2.80
C ALA A 48 4.90 -3.45 3.08
N LEU A 49 5.41 -4.14 2.05
CA LEU A 49 5.97 -5.49 2.20
C LEU A 49 7.11 -5.55 3.23
N GLN A 50 8.03 -4.58 3.19
CA GLN A 50 9.14 -4.50 4.15
C GLN A 50 8.70 -4.28 5.60
N ARG A 51 7.50 -3.73 5.81
CA ARG A 51 6.92 -3.47 7.13
C ARG A 51 5.93 -4.54 7.59
N GLY A 52 5.75 -5.61 6.79
CA GLY A 52 4.77 -6.64 7.08
C GLY A 52 3.32 -6.17 6.96
N ILE A 53 3.08 -5.05 6.28
CA ILE A 53 1.73 -4.56 6.01
C ILE A 53 1.18 -5.36 4.84
N PRO A 54 -0.01 -5.98 4.95
CA PRO A 54 -0.66 -6.72 3.87
C PRO A 54 -0.69 -5.90 2.57
N LEU A 55 -0.11 -6.45 1.50
CA LEU A 55 -0.11 -5.84 0.18
C LEU A 55 -0.97 -6.68 -0.76
N LEU A 56 -2.09 -6.12 -1.19
CA LEU A 56 -2.94 -6.68 -2.23
C LEU A 56 -2.63 -6.02 -3.57
N VAL A 57 -2.53 -6.80 -4.64
CA VAL A 57 -2.20 -6.33 -5.98
C VAL A 57 -3.22 -6.87 -6.97
N LEU A 58 -3.82 -5.98 -7.76
CA LEU A 58 -4.79 -6.38 -8.77
C LEU A 58 -4.10 -7.28 -9.79
N GLU A 59 -4.75 -8.40 -10.11
CA GLU A 59 -4.25 -9.35 -11.09
C GLU A 59 -3.98 -8.63 -12.43
N PRO A 60 -2.78 -8.76 -13.03
CA PRO A 60 -2.42 -8.01 -14.24
C PRO A 60 -3.35 -8.26 -15.44
N THR A 61 -4.08 -9.38 -15.46
CA THR A 61 -5.04 -9.78 -16.50
C THR A 61 -6.29 -8.90 -16.54
N PHE A 62 -6.63 -8.21 -15.44
CA PHE A 62 -7.77 -7.28 -15.39
C PHE A 62 -7.52 -5.94 -16.09
N LEU A 63 -6.26 -5.63 -16.41
CA LEU A 63 -5.89 -4.39 -17.06
C LEU A 63 -5.71 -4.63 -18.56
N GLU A 64 -6.28 -3.76 -19.40
CA GLU A 64 -6.07 -3.80 -20.86
C GLU A 64 -4.57 -3.77 -21.22
N ILE A 65 -3.78 -3.03 -20.43
CA ILE A 65 -2.32 -3.02 -20.51
C ILE A 65 -1.79 -3.55 -19.18
N ALA A 66 -1.20 -4.75 -19.22
CA ALA A 66 -0.61 -5.39 -18.05
C ALA A 66 0.45 -4.48 -17.40
N ALA A 67 0.15 -4.03 -16.19
CA ALA A 67 1.07 -3.21 -15.41
C ALA A 67 2.26 -4.06 -14.94
N LYS A 68 3.42 -3.91 -15.58
CA LYS A 68 4.64 -4.68 -15.26
C LYS A 68 5.01 -4.66 -13.78
N GLY A 69 4.73 -3.55 -13.08
CA GLY A 69 4.97 -3.43 -11.65
C GLY A 69 4.08 -4.36 -10.81
N ASN A 70 2.86 -4.65 -11.24
CA ASN A 70 1.95 -5.55 -10.51
C ASN A 70 2.53 -6.97 -10.48
N THR A 71 2.96 -7.51 -11.63
CA THR A 71 3.60 -8.83 -11.71
C THR A 71 4.84 -8.90 -10.82
N GLN A 72 5.67 -7.84 -10.82
CA GLN A 72 6.84 -7.75 -9.97
C GLN A 72 6.49 -7.72 -8.47
N LEU A 73 5.43 -7.01 -8.07
CA LEU A 73 4.99 -6.96 -6.67
C LEU A 73 4.44 -8.30 -6.21
N ILE A 74 3.65 -8.98 -7.03
CA ILE A 74 3.13 -10.33 -6.75
C ILE A 74 4.29 -11.31 -6.55
N SER A 75 5.28 -11.29 -7.46
CA SER A 75 6.48 -12.15 -7.33
C SER A 75 7.32 -11.91 -6.07
N ARG A 76 7.10 -10.78 -5.39
CA ARG A 76 7.80 -10.37 -4.16
C ARG A 76 6.99 -10.61 -2.88
N GLY A 77 5.87 -11.34 -2.98
CA GLY A 77 5.02 -11.66 -1.83
C GLY A 77 3.77 -10.78 -1.69
N GLY A 78 3.46 -9.94 -2.68
CA GLY A 78 2.14 -9.31 -2.77
C GLY A 78 1.06 -10.35 -3.07
N MET A 79 -0.08 -10.25 -2.40
CA MET A 79 -1.24 -11.12 -2.62
C MET A 79 -2.00 -10.64 -3.86
N SER A 80 -2.12 -11.49 -4.87
CA SER A 80 -2.96 -11.19 -6.02
C SER A 80 -4.43 -11.23 -5.62
N PHE A 81 -5.23 -10.26 -6.07
CA PHE A 81 -6.68 -10.30 -5.94
C PHE A 81 -7.36 -10.07 -7.30
N SER A 82 -8.54 -10.67 -7.43
CA SER A 82 -9.42 -10.59 -8.61
C SER A 82 -10.85 -10.18 -8.23
N SER A 83 -11.20 -10.33 -6.95
CA SER A 83 -12.54 -10.09 -6.45
C SER A 83 -12.52 -9.28 -5.14
N PHE A 84 -13.69 -8.76 -4.77
CA PHE A 84 -13.86 -8.07 -3.49
C PHE A 84 -13.73 -9.03 -2.29
N GLN A 85 -14.10 -10.29 -2.47
CA GLN A 85 -14.02 -11.33 -1.45
C GLN A 85 -12.57 -11.59 -1.03
N ASP A 86 -11.64 -11.58 -1.97
CA ASP A 86 -10.20 -11.69 -1.69
C ASP A 86 -9.70 -10.58 -0.77
N ILE A 87 -10.19 -9.34 -0.99
CA ILE A 87 -9.86 -8.18 -0.16
C ILE A 87 -10.44 -8.35 1.24
N LEU A 88 -11.70 -8.79 1.34
CA LEU A 88 -12.36 -8.98 2.63
C LEU A 88 -11.67 -10.06 3.48
N ALA A 89 -11.22 -11.15 2.88
CA ALA A 89 -10.50 -12.20 3.59
C ALA A 89 -9.27 -11.63 4.32
N VAL A 90 -8.43 -10.88 3.60
CA VAL A 90 -7.23 -10.25 4.17
C VAL A 90 -7.57 -9.22 5.26
N LEU A 91 -8.58 -8.39 5.03
CA LEU A 91 -8.98 -7.37 6.02
C LEU A 91 -9.58 -8.01 7.29
N SER A 92 -10.31 -9.12 7.15
CA SER A 92 -10.88 -9.83 8.29
C SER A 92 -9.81 -10.45 9.19
N GLU A 93 -8.77 -11.05 8.60
CA GLU A 93 -7.60 -11.57 9.33
C GLU A 93 -6.83 -10.46 10.03
N THR A 94 -6.64 -9.33 9.35
CA THR A 94 -5.92 -8.18 9.90
C THR A 94 -6.70 -7.52 11.04
N THR A 95 -8.02 -7.45 10.94
CA THR A 95 -8.86 -6.83 11.99
C THR A 95 -9.08 -7.71 13.21
N SER A 96 -9.00 -9.05 13.09
CA SER A 96 -9.02 -9.94 14.24
C SER A 96 -7.79 -9.75 15.16
N ASP A 97 -6.63 -9.43 14.57
CA ASP A 97 -5.41 -9.10 15.33
C ASP A 97 -5.41 -7.65 15.83
N LEU A 98 -6.16 -6.76 15.17
CA LEU A 98 -6.40 -5.37 15.57
C LEU A 98 -7.65 -5.21 16.45
N VAL A 99 -7.85 -6.11 17.41
CA VAL A 99 -8.47 -5.72 18.68
C VAL A 99 -7.36 -5.23 19.63
N PRO A 100 -6.83 -3.99 19.51
CA PRO A 100 -6.16 -3.41 20.64
C PRO A 100 -7.18 -3.23 21.75
N GLN A 101 -6.79 -3.57 22.97
CA GLN A 101 -7.13 -2.80 24.16
C GLN A 101 -6.89 -1.32 23.83
N ARG A 102 -7.87 -0.64 23.20
CA ARG A 102 -7.79 0.79 22.90
C ARG A 102 -7.81 1.49 24.25
N SER A 103 -6.63 1.70 24.84
CA SER A 103 -6.50 2.45 26.08
C SER A 103 -7.14 3.82 25.84
N SER A 104 -8.05 4.18 26.74
CA SER A 104 -8.87 5.40 26.75
C SER A 104 -8.11 6.72 26.57
N HIS A 105 -6.78 6.71 26.63
CA HIS A 105 -5.96 7.91 26.57
C HIS A 105 -5.83 8.56 25.19
N GLN A 106 -6.03 7.84 24.09
CA GLN A 106 -5.80 8.40 22.73
C GLN A 106 -6.94 9.31 22.23
N LEU A 107 -8.13 9.25 22.84
CA LEU A 107 -9.27 10.10 22.47
C LEU A 107 -9.30 11.46 23.20
N SER A 108 -8.48 11.65 24.24
CA SER A 108 -8.47 12.87 25.05
C SER A 108 -7.95 14.12 24.30
N LEU A 109 -7.25 13.94 23.19
CA LEU A 109 -6.68 15.04 22.40
C LEU A 109 -7.67 15.71 21.43
N PHE A 110 -8.83 15.11 21.18
CA PHE A 110 -9.80 15.58 20.20
C PHE A 110 -11.20 15.83 20.76
N THR A 111 -11.38 15.69 22.07
CA THR A 111 -12.60 16.12 22.77
C THR A 111 -12.45 17.57 23.22
N PRO A 112 -13.29 18.50 22.74
CA PRO A 112 -13.39 19.81 23.35
C PRO A 112 -14.01 19.68 24.74
N GLU A 113 -13.46 20.41 25.73
CA GLU A 113 -14.05 20.58 27.07
C GLU A 113 -15.46 21.17 27.02
#